data_AF-A0A8I1Q883-F1
#
_entry.id   AF-A0A8I1Q883-F1
#
_cell.length_a   1.000
_cell.length_b   1.000
_cell.length_c   1.000
_cell.angle_alpha   90.00
_cell.angle_beta   90.00
_cell.angle_gamma   90.00
#
_symmetry.space_group_name_H-M   'P 1'
#
loop_
_entity.id
_entity.type
_entity.pdbx_description
1 polymer ?
#
loop_
_entity_poly.entity_id
_entity_poly.type
_entity_poly.pdbx_seq_one_letter_code
_entity_poly.pdbx_strand_id
1 'polypeptide(L)'
;MTYNFNPHRHVKIWLSKDKDSFLNLENRVRLVKMRDDNPEDEITFIYDSSLLSARAQLELQTFCKQYGIIAKDVRTEIIPFCATDNQQTLIALYEDEIGNLDTGGNLAAASDILRWLKPVYDSGIYSDFDI
;
A
#
# COMPACT_ATOMS: atom_id res chain seq x y z
N MET A 1 -6.77 -26.15 -15.15
CA MET A 1 -6.23 -24.77 -15.15
C MET A 1 -4.91 -24.81 -14.40
N THR A 2 -3.83 -24.31 -15.00
CA THR A 2 -2.57 -24.12 -14.29
C THR A 2 -2.58 -22.72 -13.70
N TYR A 3 -2.40 -22.61 -12.39
CA TYR A 3 -2.28 -21.30 -11.74
C TYR A 3 -0.87 -20.77 -12.00
N ASN A 4 -0.75 -19.72 -12.81
CA ASN A 4 0.53 -19.06 -13.09
C ASN A 4 0.76 -17.97 -12.05
N PHE A 5 1.71 -18.22 -11.15
CA PHE A 5 2.08 -17.31 -10.07
C PHE A 5 3.47 -16.72 -10.34
N ASN A 6 3.63 -15.41 -10.19
CA ASN A 6 4.92 -14.74 -10.34
C ASN A 6 5.46 -14.32 -8.96
N PRO A 7 6.53 -14.98 -8.44
CA PRO A 7 7.11 -14.65 -7.15
C PRO A 7 7.91 -13.34 -7.12
N HIS A 8 8.16 -12.73 -8.27
CA HIS A 8 8.98 -11.53 -8.42
C HIS A 8 8.17 -10.22 -8.44
N ARG A 9 6.91 -10.27 -7.99
CA ARG A 9 6.03 -9.10 -7.86
C ARG A 9 5.62 -8.98 -6.41
N HIS A 10 6.10 -7.94 -5.74
CA HIS A 10 5.92 -7.71 -4.31
C HIS A 10 5.00 -6.54 -4.07
N VAL A 11 4.15 -6.67 -3.05
CA VAL A 11 3.23 -5.63 -2.61
C VAL A 11 3.51 -5.33 -1.16
N LYS A 12 3.74 -4.06 -0.86
CA LYS A 12 3.87 -3.50 0.47
C LYS A 12 2.76 -2.49 0.70
N ILE A 13 2.07 -2.56 1.83
CA ILE A 13 1.01 -1.61 2.19
C ILE A 13 1.48 -0.83 3.41
N TRP A 14 1.37 0.50 3.35
CA TRP A 14 1.61 1.35 4.52
C TRP A 14 0.61 2.50 4.55
N LEU A 15 -0.18 2.54 5.62
CA LEU A 15 -1.11 3.62 5.92
C LEU A 15 -0.53 4.41 7.08
N SER A 16 -0.12 5.65 6.83
CA SER A 16 0.59 6.44 7.85
C SER A 16 -0.37 7.02 8.89
N LYS A 17 0.04 6.93 10.17
CA LYS A 17 -0.61 7.68 11.26
C LYS A 17 -0.11 9.12 11.34
N ASP A 18 1.10 9.38 10.84
CA ASP A 18 1.72 10.70 10.83
C ASP A 18 1.59 11.34 9.45
N LYS A 19 0.84 12.44 9.38
CA LYS A 19 0.58 13.13 8.12
C LYS A 19 1.84 13.67 7.46
N ASP A 20 2.89 13.96 8.23
CA ASP A 20 4.12 14.54 7.71
C ASP A 20 5.22 13.49 7.46
N SER A 21 4.90 12.21 7.65
CA SER A 21 5.83 11.11 7.39
C SER A 21 5.15 10.00 6.62
N PHE A 22 5.57 9.77 5.36
CA PHE A 22 4.96 8.71 4.54
C PHE A 22 5.32 7.29 4.99
N LEU A 23 6.47 7.14 5.67
CA LEU A 23 7.01 5.87 6.15
C LEU A 23 8.06 6.17 7.21
N ASN A 24 8.10 5.38 8.29
CA ASN A 24 9.14 5.52 9.31
C ASN A 24 10.53 5.13 8.75
N LEU A 25 11.60 5.57 9.43
CA LEU A 25 12.96 5.35 8.96
C LEU A 25 13.31 3.85 8.83
N GLU A 26 12.89 3.04 9.80
CA GLU A 26 13.16 1.59 9.80
C GLU A 26 12.60 0.90 8.56
N ASN A 27 11.34 1.17 8.21
CA ASN A 27 10.69 0.58 7.05
C ASN A 27 11.19 1.18 5.73
N ARG A 28 11.69 2.42 5.71
CA ARG A 28 12.43 2.95 4.55
C ARG A 28 13.70 2.12 4.31
N VAL A 29 14.48 1.86 5.36
CA VAL A 29 15.71 1.05 5.25
C VAL A 29 15.40 -0.37 4.79
N ARG A 30 14.34 -1.01 5.32
CA ARG A 30 13.90 -2.34 4.89
C ARG A 30 13.50 -2.36 3.42
N LEU A 31 12.80 -1.34 2.93
CA LEU A 31 12.36 -1.27 1.54
C LEU A 31 13.52 -1.04 0.57
N VAL A 32 14.51 -0.21 0.95
CA VAL A 32 15.76 -0.05 0.18
C VAL A 32 16.51 -1.37 0.13
N LYS A 33 16.71 -2.03 1.27
CA LYS A 33 17.36 -3.34 1.32
C LYS A 33 16.66 -4.36 0.43
N MET A 34 15.33 -4.41 0.46
CA MET A 34 14.55 -5.31 -0.38
C MET A 34 14.79 -5.04 -1.89
N ARG A 35 14.89 -3.77 -2.29
CA ARG A 35 15.26 -3.41 -3.67
C ARG A 35 16.68 -3.84 -4.00
N ASP A 36 17.64 -3.63 -3.10
CA ASP A 36 19.04 -4.03 -3.32
C ASP A 36 19.17 -5.57 -3.46
N ASP A 37 18.45 -6.32 -2.64
CA ASP A 37 18.42 -7.78 -2.66
C ASP A 37 17.67 -8.33 -3.91
N ASN A 38 16.74 -7.56 -4.48
CA ASN A 38 15.88 -7.95 -5.60
C ASN A 38 15.85 -6.84 -6.69
N PRO A 39 16.96 -6.62 -7.42
CA PRO A 39 17.10 -5.46 -8.31
C PRO A 39 16.12 -5.46 -9.49
N GLU A 40 15.73 -6.64 -9.98
CA GLU A 40 14.87 -6.79 -11.17
C GLU A 40 13.39 -7.01 -10.83
N ASP A 41 13.06 -7.19 -9.54
CA ASP A 41 11.70 -7.50 -9.12
C ASP A 41 10.80 -6.25 -9.15
N GLU A 42 9.50 -6.46 -9.38
CA GLU A 42 8.50 -5.40 -9.26
C GLU A 42 8.16 -5.21 -7.77
N ILE A 43 8.33 -3.99 -7.25
CA ILE A 43 7.93 -3.65 -5.89
C ILE A 43 6.86 -2.57 -5.98
N THR A 44 5.65 -2.90 -5.53
CA THR A 44 4.52 -1.98 -5.43
C THR A 44 4.35 -1.53 -3.98
N PHE A 45 4.33 -0.22 -3.75
CA PHE A 45 4.05 0.41 -2.46
C PHE A 45 2.67 1.07 -2.49
N ILE A 46 1.74 0.54 -1.71
CA ILE A 46 0.36 1.03 -1.61
C ILE A 46 0.26 1.95 -0.41
N TYR A 47 -0.29 3.14 -0.63
CA TYR A 47 -0.50 4.18 0.38
C TYR A 47 -1.84 4.87 0.18
N ASP A 48 -2.29 5.61 1.19
CA ASP A 48 -3.47 6.47 1.09
C ASP A 48 -3.05 7.94 1.12
N SER A 49 -3.25 8.65 0.01
CA SER A 49 -2.89 10.07 -0.10
C SER A 49 -3.66 10.98 0.87
N SER A 50 -4.87 10.58 1.30
CA SER A 50 -5.68 11.35 2.26
C SER A 50 -5.07 11.39 3.67
N LEU A 51 -4.19 10.43 3.98
CA LEU A 51 -3.48 10.34 5.26
C LEU A 51 -2.18 11.15 5.27
N LEU A 52 -1.78 11.77 4.16
CA LEU A 52 -0.47 12.42 4.02
C LEU A 52 -0.60 13.89 3.63
N SER A 53 0.27 14.73 4.18
CA SER A 53 0.45 16.10 3.71
C SER A 53 1.05 16.11 2.31
N ALA A 54 0.82 17.20 1.55
CA ALA A 54 1.37 17.35 0.20
C ALA A 54 2.90 17.18 0.17
N ARG A 55 3.58 17.62 1.24
CA ARG A 55 5.01 17.42 1.42
C ARG A 55 5.36 15.94 1.55
N ALA A 56 4.70 15.20 2.45
CA ALA A 56 4.96 13.77 2.64
C ALA A 56 4.66 12.96 1.38
N GLN A 57 3.62 13.34 0.62
CA GLN A 57 3.33 12.74 -0.70
C GLN A 57 4.48 12.99 -1.70
N LEU A 58 5.02 14.21 -1.76
CA LEU A 58 6.18 14.51 -2.61
C LEU A 58 7.43 13.72 -2.21
N GLU A 59 7.67 13.59 -0.90
CA GLU A 59 8.77 12.79 -0.35
C GLU A 59 8.62 11.31 -0.73
N LEU A 60 7.41 10.74 -0.61
CA LEU A 60 7.09 9.38 -1.04
C LEU A 60 7.38 9.20 -2.53
N GLN A 61 6.85 10.09 -3.37
CA GLN A 61 7.01 9.99 -4.83
C GLN A 61 8.48 10.10 -5.24
N THR A 62 9.24 10.97 -4.58
CA THR A 62 10.69 11.10 -4.80
C THR A 62 11.43 9.83 -4.38
N PHE A 63 11.11 9.28 -3.21
CA PHE A 63 11.68 8.04 -2.71
C PHE A 63 11.37 6.86 -3.65
N CYS A 64 10.11 6.67 -4.03
CA CYS A 64 9.69 5.60 -4.92
C CYS A 64 10.36 5.71 -6.29
N LYS A 65 10.45 6.91 -6.86
CA LYS A 65 11.17 7.15 -8.12
C LYS A 65 12.66 6.83 -8.02
N GLN A 66 13.31 7.20 -6.91
CA GLN A 66 14.74 6.95 -6.70
C GLN A 66 15.08 5.45 -6.70
N TYR A 67 14.23 4.61 -6.10
CA TYR A 67 14.47 3.18 -5.93
C TYR A 67 13.68 2.29 -6.91
N GLY A 68 13.04 2.88 -7.94
CA GLY A 68 12.25 2.13 -8.91
C GLY A 68 11.10 1.34 -8.26
N ILE A 69 10.43 1.94 -7.28
CA ILE A 69 9.26 1.38 -6.59
C ILE A 69 8.01 1.99 -7.21
N ILE A 70 7.00 1.17 -7.51
CA ILE A 70 5.72 1.60 -8.05
C ILE A 70 4.84 2.06 -6.88
N ALA A 71 4.68 3.37 -6.72
CA ALA A 71 3.72 3.92 -5.77
C ALA A 71 2.30 3.79 -6.34
N LYS A 72 1.35 3.27 -5.54
CA LYS A 72 -0.08 3.25 -5.87
C LYS A 72 -0.90 3.89 -4.77
N ASP A 73 -1.65 4.92 -5.11
CA ASP A 73 -2.56 5.57 -4.18
C ASP A 73 -3.91 4.84 -4.12
N VAL A 74 -4.34 4.49 -2.91
CA VAL A 74 -5.64 3.87 -2.64
C VAL A 74 -6.78 4.68 -3.26
N ARG A 75 -6.71 6.01 -3.16
CA ARG A 75 -7.81 6.91 -3.55
C ARG A 75 -7.99 7.01 -5.07
N THR A 76 -6.91 6.98 -5.81
CA THR A 76 -6.91 7.27 -7.25
C THR A 76 -6.64 6.03 -8.12
N GLU A 77 -5.96 5.01 -7.58
CA GLU A 77 -5.48 3.87 -8.35
C GLU A 77 -6.01 2.51 -7.86
N ILE A 78 -6.65 2.44 -6.68
CA ILE A 78 -7.22 1.20 -6.14
C ILE A 78 -8.75 1.25 -6.10
N ILE A 79 -9.31 2.17 -5.32
CA ILE A 79 -10.78 2.29 -5.11
C ILE A 79 -11.54 2.44 -6.45
N PRO A 80 -11.12 3.30 -7.40
CA PRO A 80 -11.86 3.48 -8.64
C PRO A 80 -11.93 2.22 -9.53
N PHE A 81 -11.04 1.25 -9.32
CA PHE A 81 -10.95 0.02 -10.11
C PHE A 81 -11.59 -1.19 -9.42
N CYS A 82 -12.29 -0.96 -8.30
CA CYS A 82 -13.05 -1.98 -7.59
C CYS A 82 -14.50 -1.98 -8.09
N ALA A 83 -14.92 -3.02 -8.81
CA ALA A 83 -16.19 -3.02 -9.55
C ALA A 83 -17.28 -3.92 -8.95
N THR A 84 -16.95 -4.80 -8.00
CA THR A 84 -17.92 -5.77 -7.46
C THR A 84 -18.56 -5.30 -6.17
N ASP A 85 -19.79 -5.73 -5.89
CA ASP A 85 -20.52 -5.39 -4.66
C ASP A 85 -19.73 -5.78 -3.39
N ASN A 86 -19.03 -6.91 -3.43
CA ASN A 86 -18.16 -7.35 -2.33
C ASN A 86 -17.01 -6.36 -2.10
N GLN A 87 -16.40 -5.84 -3.17
CA GLN A 87 -15.33 -4.84 -3.04
C GLN A 87 -15.86 -3.50 -2.57
N GLN A 88 -17.04 -3.09 -3.01
CA GLN A 88 -17.68 -1.88 -2.51
C GLN A 88 -18.00 -1.99 -1.01
N THR A 89 -18.39 -3.18 -0.54
CA THR A 89 -18.57 -3.46 0.89
C THR A 89 -17.24 -3.36 1.64
N LEU A 90 -16.16 -3.95 1.11
CA LEU A 90 -14.82 -3.83 1.70
C LEU A 90 -14.34 -2.37 1.72
N ILE A 91 -14.58 -1.61 0.66
CA ILE A 91 -14.25 -0.18 0.62
C ILE A 91 -15.02 0.57 1.70
N ALA A 92 -16.31 0.30 1.90
CA ALA A 92 -17.07 0.96 2.97
C ALA A 92 -16.48 0.66 4.37
N LEU A 93 -16.04 -0.58 4.61
CA LEU A 93 -15.36 -0.94 5.87
C LEU A 93 -13.98 -0.25 5.98
N TYR A 94 -13.24 -0.15 4.88
CA TYR A 94 -11.97 0.59 4.84
C TYR A 94 -12.19 2.06 5.19
N GLU A 95 -13.19 2.72 4.59
CA GLU A 95 -13.50 4.13 4.88
C GLU A 95 -13.96 4.32 6.32
N ASP A 96 -14.68 3.36 6.92
CA ASP A 96 -15.05 3.40 8.33
C ASP A 96 -13.82 3.35 9.25
N GLU A 97 -12.87 2.45 8.96
CA GLU A 97 -11.59 2.39 9.69
C GLU A 97 -10.79 3.69 9.58
N ILE A 98 -10.69 4.27 8.39
CA ILE A 98 -9.97 5.53 8.16
C ILE A 98 -10.70 6.74 8.76
N GLY A 99 -12.04 6.76 8.70
CA GLY A 99 -12.86 7.86 9.22
C GLY A 99 -12.90 7.95 10.74
N ASN A 100 -12.61 6.83 11.43
CA ASN A 100 -12.74 6.71 12.89
C ASN A 100 -11.39 6.55 13.62
N LEU A 101 -10.25 6.97 13.04
CA LEU A 101 -8.93 6.77 13.65
C LEU A 101 -8.77 7.33 15.08
N ASP A 102 -9.53 8.38 15.44
CA ASP A 102 -9.53 8.96 16.79
C ASP A 102 -10.54 8.29 17.75
N THR A 103 -11.40 7.42 17.25
CA THR A 103 -12.54 6.81 17.98
C THR A 103 -12.55 5.27 17.92
N GLY A 104 -11.47 4.64 17.46
CA GLY A 104 -11.29 3.19 17.49
C GLY A 104 -10.92 2.55 16.15
N GLY A 105 -10.95 3.33 15.07
CA GLY A 105 -10.45 2.92 13.76
C GLY A 105 -8.97 2.57 13.77
N ASN A 106 -8.57 1.64 12.92
CA ASN A 106 -7.29 0.96 12.99
C ASN A 106 -6.66 0.81 11.60
N LEU A 107 -5.50 1.45 11.42
CA LEU A 107 -4.73 1.39 10.18
C LEU A 107 -4.27 -0.02 9.80
N ALA A 108 -4.06 -0.91 10.78
CA ALA A 108 -3.72 -2.31 10.50
C ALA A 108 -4.93 -3.08 9.96
N ALA A 109 -6.13 -2.85 10.52
CA ALA A 109 -7.37 -3.43 10.01
C ALA A 109 -7.71 -2.88 8.61
N ALA A 110 -7.53 -1.58 8.39
CA ALA A 110 -7.63 -0.97 7.06
C ALA A 110 -6.65 -1.63 6.06
N SER A 111 -5.41 -1.90 6.48
CA SER A 111 -4.43 -2.66 5.67
C SER A 111 -4.89 -4.10 5.38
N ASP A 112 -5.47 -4.81 6.36
CA ASP A 112 -6.09 -6.13 6.16
C ASP A 112 -7.14 -6.10 5.05
N ILE A 113 -8.03 -5.12 5.08
CA ILE A 113 -9.11 -4.96 4.11
C ILE A 113 -8.55 -4.73 2.69
N LEU A 114 -7.55 -3.85 2.54
CA LEU A 114 -6.96 -3.53 1.23
C LEU A 114 -6.41 -4.77 0.52
N ARG A 115 -5.87 -5.75 1.24
CA ARG A 115 -5.32 -7.00 0.66
C ARG A 115 -6.36 -7.82 -0.11
N TRP A 116 -7.64 -7.63 0.17
CA TRP A 116 -8.76 -8.33 -0.48
C TRP A 116 -9.32 -7.57 -1.68
N LEU A 117 -8.80 -6.38 -2.00
CA LEU A 117 -9.19 -5.63 -3.19
C LEU A 117 -8.41 -6.12 -4.41
N LYS A 118 -9.11 -6.32 -5.53
CA LYS A 118 -8.52 -6.89 -6.76
C LYS A 118 -7.32 -6.12 -7.26
N PRO A 119 -7.35 -4.77 -7.34
CA PRO A 119 -6.18 -4.02 -7.80
C PRO A 119 -4.95 -4.21 -6.90
N VAL A 120 -5.14 -4.57 -5.63
CA VAL A 120 -4.06 -4.85 -4.67
C VAL A 120 -3.49 -6.24 -4.90
N TYR A 121 -4.29 -7.30 -4.81
CA TYR A 121 -3.77 -8.67 -4.96
C TYR A 121 -3.35 -9.01 -6.40
N ASP A 122 -3.85 -8.30 -7.42
CA ASP A 122 -3.35 -8.42 -8.80
C ASP A 122 -1.97 -7.73 -8.99
N SER A 123 -1.57 -6.86 -8.05
CA SER A 123 -0.27 -6.19 -8.09
C SER A 123 0.89 -7.09 -7.66
N GLY A 124 0.60 -8.22 -7.00
CA GLY A 124 1.63 -9.19 -6.60
C GLY A 124 1.39 -9.78 -5.21
N ILE A 125 2.48 -10.21 -4.59
CA ILE A 125 2.50 -10.91 -3.31
C ILE A 125 2.59 -9.90 -2.18
N TYR A 126 1.56 -9.89 -1.35
CA TYR A 126 1.60 -9.15 -0.10
C TYR A 126 2.61 -9.78 0.87
N SER A 127 3.43 -8.95 1.51
CA SER A 127 4.20 -9.30 2.70
C SER A 127 4.37 -8.06 3.59
N ASP A 128 4.39 -8.26 4.90
CA ASP A 128 4.69 -7.18 5.85
C ASP A 128 6.13 -6.65 5.64
N PHE A 129 6.44 -5.49 6.21
CA PHE A 129 7.77 -4.88 6.07
C PHE A 129 8.86 -5.61 6.87
N ASP A 130 8.49 -6.31 7.94
CA ASP A 130 9.38 -6.92 8.93
C ASP A 130 9.63 -8.43 8.76
N ILE A 131 9.23 -8.97 7.60
CA ILE A 131 9.55 -10.36 7.18
C ILE A 131 11.00 -10.44 6.68
#